data_AF-A0A1S4FHZ2-F1
#
_entry.id   AF-A0A1S4FHZ2-F1
#
_cell.length_a   1.000
_cell.length_b   1.000
_cell.length_c   1.000
_cell.angle_alpha   90.00
_cell.angle_beta   90.00
_cell.angle_gamma   90.00
#
_symmetry.space_group_name_H-M   'P 1'
#
loop_
_entity.id
_entity.type
_entity.pdbx_description
1 polymer ?
#
loop_
_entity_poly.entity_id
_entity_poly.type
_entity_poly.pdbx_seq_one_letter_code
_entity_poly.pdbx_strand_id
1 'polypeptide(L)'
;MTDHSAESKSEIFKSYHRITTALKCCGLYPLITDPGKRTHLRYKLLNVLVILVAVTFYGYVLVCHSLESEIIRVNTGSVIIQRMLDIFHITQYIMAVAVPMFAFLIMDKTQRMLRGLEETNQLIVSSGGRSIAFSFVGTGRIGRFLQLAALVVPAVSMAAFIVVWKIRRLNFAVGFAIRFTKFICFCSYAQLWTQPTLLMLLIRDRFTALNRMMGMYFPTTPSCGGFLSTTSHTETVICNEKEQLAVLKQIKILHDKLNDVVELVNYCFSVQITFCVGLCFVIGVVCSFGLFRAFIYRNELFYMGVLNFVWYMYYLFFVLFFIAVGSKITREGKRIGVLVHKAINCASSSAVINELNIFSQQLLHRSPVITCGLFVYDWTLLYTMIGATATYLIILIQFDVSFPNLVNVNGTQTAASGV
;
A
#
# COMPACT_ATOMS: atom_id res chain seq x y z
N MET A 1 -3.44 31.32 -18.73
CA MET A 1 -2.77 30.00 -18.90
C MET A 1 -1.83 29.66 -17.73
N THR A 2 -1.44 30.64 -16.90
CA THR A 2 -0.57 30.49 -15.71
C THR A 2 -1.25 29.96 -14.45
N ASP A 3 -2.54 30.25 -14.21
CA ASP A 3 -3.24 29.84 -12.97
C ASP A 3 -3.40 28.32 -12.80
N HIS A 4 -3.75 27.58 -13.86
CA HIS A 4 -4.00 26.14 -13.75
C HIS A 4 -2.72 25.28 -13.58
N SER A 5 -1.57 25.76 -14.04
CA SER A 5 -0.28 25.10 -13.77
C SER A 5 0.11 25.23 -12.29
N ALA A 6 -0.17 26.39 -11.68
CA ALA A 6 -0.01 26.59 -10.24
C ALA A 6 -1.02 25.76 -9.43
N GLU A 7 -2.25 25.63 -9.91
CA GLU A 7 -3.30 24.84 -9.27
C GLU A 7 -2.95 23.34 -9.24
N SER A 8 -2.49 22.79 -10.36
CA SER A 8 -2.07 21.38 -10.48
C SER A 8 -0.80 21.07 -9.66
N LYS A 9 0.18 21.98 -9.68
CA LYS A 9 1.32 21.97 -8.73
C LYS A 9 0.84 21.82 -7.30
N SER A 10 -0.17 22.62 -6.92
CA SER A 10 -0.68 22.58 -5.57
C SER A 10 -1.38 21.25 -5.26
N GLU A 11 -2.07 20.61 -6.21
CA GLU A 11 -2.90 19.42 -5.91
C GLU A 11 -2.09 18.15 -5.58
N ILE A 12 -0.96 17.90 -6.24
CA ILE A 12 -0.07 16.76 -5.89
C ILE A 12 0.48 16.96 -4.48
N PHE A 13 1.07 18.14 -4.24
CA PHE A 13 1.65 18.47 -2.95
C PHE A 13 0.59 18.56 -1.85
N LYS A 14 -0.61 19.09 -2.11
CA LYS A 14 -1.75 19.11 -1.18
C LYS A 14 -2.21 17.70 -0.83
N SER A 15 -2.32 16.80 -1.82
CA SER A 15 -2.75 15.42 -1.59
C SER A 15 -1.72 14.65 -0.76
N TYR A 16 -0.43 14.83 -1.06
CA TYR A 16 0.64 14.25 -0.26
C TYR A 16 0.71 14.88 1.14
N HIS A 17 0.60 16.21 1.24
CA HIS A 17 0.66 16.94 2.50
C HIS A 17 -0.47 16.53 3.44
N ARG A 18 -1.71 16.38 2.96
CA ARG A 18 -2.85 15.89 3.74
C ARG A 18 -2.56 14.53 4.39
N ILE A 19 -1.95 13.60 3.65
CA ILE A 19 -1.51 12.32 4.21
C ILE A 19 -0.45 12.57 5.27
N THR A 20 0.63 13.29 4.95
CA THR A 20 1.71 13.54 5.93
C THR A 20 1.25 14.25 7.19
N THR A 21 0.27 15.16 7.12
CA THR A 21 -0.27 15.86 8.29
C THR A 21 -0.96 14.90 9.24
N ALA A 22 -1.73 13.93 8.73
CA ALA A 22 -2.30 12.89 9.58
C ALA A 22 -1.21 12.03 10.23
N LEU A 23 -0.16 11.65 9.49
CA LEU A 23 0.94 10.90 10.10
C LEU A 23 1.68 11.71 11.18
N LYS A 24 1.86 13.03 10.98
CA LYS A 24 2.45 13.92 11.98
C LYS A 24 1.63 13.96 13.26
N CYS A 25 0.29 14.04 13.14
CA CYS A 25 -0.60 13.99 14.30
C CYS A 25 -0.48 12.67 15.06
N CYS A 26 -0.18 11.56 14.37
CA CYS A 26 0.06 10.26 14.98
C CYS A 26 1.50 10.06 15.50
N GLY A 27 2.41 11.04 15.36
CA GLY A 27 3.83 10.88 15.73
C GLY A 27 4.61 9.93 14.83
N LEU A 28 4.04 9.52 13.69
CA LEU A 28 4.61 8.53 12.76
C LEU A 28 5.44 9.16 11.64
N TYR A 29 5.53 10.49 11.60
CA TYR A 29 6.26 11.22 10.57
C TYR A 29 6.95 12.46 11.15
N PRO A 30 8.12 12.86 10.61
CA PRO A 30 8.82 14.06 11.06
C PRO A 30 7.92 15.32 10.99
N LEU A 31 7.98 16.14 12.04
CA LEU A 31 7.13 17.32 12.19
C LEU A 31 7.41 18.38 11.10
N ILE A 32 8.70 18.63 10.84
CA ILE A 32 9.15 19.61 9.86
C ILE A 32 9.53 18.90 8.56
N THR A 33 8.73 19.15 7.54
CA THR A 33 8.84 18.53 6.21
C THR A 33 9.21 19.54 5.12
N ASP A 34 9.31 20.83 5.47
CA ASP A 34 9.57 21.89 4.51
C ASP A 34 11.02 21.82 4.01
N PRO A 35 11.26 21.78 2.68
CA PRO A 35 12.60 21.65 2.12
C PRO A 35 13.54 22.80 2.53
N GLY A 36 13.02 24.03 2.64
CA GLY A 36 13.82 25.21 3.01
C GLY A 36 14.21 25.25 4.49
N LYS A 37 13.42 24.67 5.39
CA LYS A 37 13.70 24.63 6.83
C LYS A 37 14.54 23.42 7.22
N ARG A 38 14.47 22.32 6.46
CA ARG A 38 15.16 21.06 6.77
C ARG A 38 16.69 21.15 6.75
N THR A 39 17.27 22.06 5.97
CA THR A 39 18.73 22.22 5.84
C THR A 39 19.37 22.75 7.13
N HIS A 40 18.63 23.53 7.91
CA HIS A 40 19.14 24.09 9.16
C HIS A 40 19.22 23.02 10.26
N LEU A 41 20.37 23.00 10.95
CA LEU A 41 20.67 22.05 12.03
C LEU A 41 19.60 22.05 13.13
N ARG A 42 19.06 23.22 13.50
CA ARG A 42 18.03 23.35 14.53
C ARG A 42 16.76 22.54 14.23
N TYR A 43 16.30 22.57 12.98
CA TYR A 43 15.10 21.86 12.56
C TYR A 43 15.34 20.36 12.37
N LYS A 44 16.57 19.95 12.02
CA LYS A 44 16.99 18.54 12.07
C LYS A 44 16.96 18.01 13.50
N LEU A 45 17.55 18.73 14.45
CA LEU A 45 17.54 18.36 15.87
C LEU A 45 16.11 18.29 16.43
N LEU A 46 15.22 19.22 16.04
CA LEU A 46 13.82 19.16 16.44
C LEU A 46 13.11 17.90 15.92
N ASN A 47 13.33 17.53 14.64
CA ASN A 47 12.77 16.30 14.09
C ASN A 47 13.30 15.06 14.82
N VAL A 48 14.60 15.02 15.14
CA VAL A 48 15.19 13.91 15.92
C VAL A 48 14.58 13.85 17.32
N LEU A 49 14.42 14.99 18.00
CA LEU A 49 13.80 15.05 19.32
C LEU A 49 12.35 14.53 19.29
N VAL A 50 11.54 14.96 18.30
CA VAL A 50 10.16 14.48 18.14
C VAL A 50 10.10 12.98 17.88
N ILE A 51 11.02 12.44 17.07
CA ILE A 51 11.12 10.99 16.87
C ILE A 51 11.47 10.30 18.18
N LEU A 52 12.41 10.84 18.97
CA LEU A 52 12.82 10.28 20.27
C LEU A 52 11.65 10.28 21.28
N VAL A 53 10.85 11.34 21.30
CA VAL A 53 9.62 11.43 22.09
C VAL A 53 8.58 10.41 21.63
N ALA A 54 8.39 10.24 20.31
CA ALA A 54 7.50 9.21 19.78
C ALA A 54 7.97 7.80 20.18
N VAL A 55 9.26 7.50 20.00
CA VAL A 55 9.85 6.19 20.35
C VAL A 55 9.69 5.89 21.85
N THR A 56 9.95 6.86 22.72
CA THR A 56 9.77 6.69 24.17
C THR A 56 8.31 6.49 24.55
N PHE A 57 7.39 7.23 23.92
CA PHE A 57 5.95 7.03 24.09
C PHE A 57 5.49 5.63 23.65
N TYR A 58 5.87 5.20 22.44
CA TYR A 58 5.57 3.85 21.94
C TYR A 58 6.21 2.75 22.79
N GLY A 59 7.40 3.01 23.36
CA GLY A 59 8.11 2.09 24.25
C GLY A 59 7.40 1.94 25.58
N TYR A 60 6.94 3.04 26.16
CA TYR A 60 6.10 3.02 27.35
C TYR A 60 4.80 2.22 27.12
N VAL A 61 4.13 2.47 25.99
CA VAL A 61 2.92 1.73 25.59
C VAL A 61 3.19 0.22 25.46
N LEU A 62 4.33 -0.18 24.89
CA LEU A 62 4.72 -1.59 24.81
C LEU A 62 4.94 -2.21 26.20
N VAL A 63 5.64 -1.51 27.11
CA VAL A 63 5.89 -2.00 28.47
C VAL A 63 4.58 -2.18 29.23
N CYS A 64 3.66 -1.22 29.14
CA CYS A 64 2.31 -1.35 29.72
C CYS A 64 1.58 -2.57 29.16
N HIS A 65 1.66 -2.80 27.84
CA HIS A 65 1.03 -3.97 27.22
C HIS A 65 1.68 -5.29 27.65
N SER A 66 3.01 -5.34 27.78
CA SER A 66 3.73 -6.54 28.21
C SER A 66 3.34 -6.94 29.64
N LEU A 67 3.19 -5.96 30.53
CA LEU A 67 2.73 -6.18 31.91
C LEU A 67 1.28 -6.71 31.94
N GLU A 68 0.41 -6.22 31.05
CA GLU A 68 -0.98 -6.67 30.95
C GLU A 68 -1.12 -8.04 30.24
N SER A 69 -0.24 -8.38 29.28
CA SER A 69 -0.23 -9.68 28.59
C SER A 69 0.05 -10.84 29.55
N GLU A 70 0.92 -10.64 30.55
CA GLU A 70 1.18 -11.64 31.59
C GLU A 70 -0.08 -11.97 32.41
N ILE A 71 -0.96 -10.99 32.62
CA ILE A 71 -2.23 -11.17 33.34
C ILE A 71 -3.23 -11.95 32.48
N ILE A 72 -3.26 -11.70 31.16
CA ILE A 72 -4.14 -12.40 30.20
C ILE A 72 -3.66 -13.85 29.96
N ARG A 73 -2.35 -14.11 30.02
CA ARG A 73 -1.73 -15.44 29.82
C ARG A 73 -2.33 -16.53 30.72
N VAL A 74 -2.85 -16.14 31.88
CA VAL A 74 -3.47 -17.06 32.85
C VAL A 74 -4.88 -17.52 32.42
N ASN A 75 -5.55 -16.79 31.51
CA ASN A 75 -6.97 -17.03 31.17
C ASN A 75 -7.24 -17.71 29.81
N THR A 76 -6.31 -17.66 28.84
CA THR A 76 -6.58 -18.08 27.44
C THR A 76 -6.33 -19.56 27.14
N GLY A 77 -5.59 -20.29 27.98
CA GLY A 77 -5.35 -21.74 27.84
C GLY A 77 -4.55 -22.22 26.61
N SER A 78 -4.17 -21.33 25.67
CA SER A 78 -3.41 -21.67 24.46
C SER A 78 -2.10 -20.89 24.38
N VAL A 79 -0.98 -21.62 24.54
CA VAL A 79 0.38 -21.05 24.49
C VAL A 79 0.72 -20.49 23.11
N ILE A 80 0.28 -21.16 22.03
CA ILE A 80 0.61 -20.79 20.66
C ILE A 80 -0.03 -19.44 20.29
N ILE A 81 -1.33 -19.26 20.59
CA ILE A 81 -2.05 -18.02 20.29
C ILE A 81 -1.45 -16.84 21.06
N GLN A 82 -1.09 -17.04 22.32
CA GLN A 82 -0.45 -16.02 23.15
C GLN A 82 0.89 -15.58 22.58
N ARG A 83 1.78 -16.53 22.25
CA ARG A 83 3.11 -16.23 21.70
C ARG A 83 3.04 -15.49 20.36
N MET A 84 2.08 -15.86 19.51
CA MET A 84 1.86 -15.17 18.25
C MET A 84 1.35 -13.73 18.46
N LEU A 85 0.48 -13.50 19.45
CA LEU A 85 0.06 -12.16 19.84
C LEU A 85 1.23 -11.34 20.40
N ASP A 86 2.08 -11.92 21.26
CA ASP A 86 3.27 -11.23 21.79
C ASP A 86 4.23 -10.82 20.66
N ILE A 87 4.54 -11.76 19.75
CA ILE A 87 5.38 -11.49 18.56
C ILE A 87 4.76 -10.37 17.71
N PHE A 88 3.44 -10.38 17.53
CA PHE A 88 2.74 -9.34 16.80
C PHE A 88 2.91 -7.96 17.47
N HIS A 89 2.72 -7.85 18.78
CA HIS A 89 2.86 -6.57 19.49
C HIS A 89 4.30 -6.06 19.48
N ILE A 90 5.28 -6.95 19.69
CA ILE A 90 6.71 -6.60 19.57
C ILE A 90 7.01 -6.08 18.17
N THR A 91 6.49 -6.75 17.14
CA THR A 91 6.73 -6.35 15.76
C THR A 91 6.06 -5.00 15.43
N GLN A 92 4.86 -4.74 15.94
CA GLN A 92 4.20 -3.45 15.78
C GLN A 92 4.98 -2.32 16.46
N TYR A 93 5.55 -2.56 17.65
CA TYR A 93 6.44 -1.60 18.30
C TYR A 93 7.69 -1.31 17.46
N ILE A 94 8.35 -2.36 16.96
CA ILE A 94 9.51 -2.21 16.07
C ILE A 94 9.12 -1.35 14.85
N MET A 95 7.93 -1.57 14.28
CA MET A 95 7.43 -0.72 13.19
C MET A 95 7.17 0.71 13.62
N ALA A 96 6.55 0.96 14.77
CA ALA A 96 6.31 2.31 15.27
C ALA A 96 7.60 3.12 15.47
N VAL A 97 8.73 2.46 15.75
CA VAL A 97 10.07 3.06 15.86
C VAL A 97 10.75 3.18 14.49
N ALA A 98 10.74 2.10 13.71
CA ALA A 98 11.43 2.03 12.42
C ALA A 98 10.84 3.00 11.39
N VAL A 99 9.53 3.25 11.46
CA VAL A 99 8.80 4.02 10.46
C VAL A 99 9.12 5.52 10.47
N PRO A 100 9.07 6.24 11.60
CA PRO A 100 9.49 7.64 11.65
C PRO A 100 10.95 7.80 11.26
N MET A 101 11.81 6.86 11.67
CA MET A 101 13.23 6.84 11.31
C MET A 101 13.41 6.65 9.81
N PHE A 102 12.73 5.66 9.23
CA PHE A 102 12.75 5.40 7.80
C PHE A 102 12.22 6.58 7.00
N ALA A 103 11.07 7.12 7.39
CA ALA A 103 10.46 8.31 6.80
C ALA A 103 11.44 9.49 6.81
N PHE A 104 12.16 9.72 7.91
CA PHE A 104 13.17 10.76 7.99
C PHE A 104 14.32 10.53 6.99
N LEU A 105 14.83 9.31 6.89
CA LEU A 105 15.91 8.95 5.96
C LEU A 105 15.51 9.10 4.48
N ILE A 106 14.28 8.70 4.12
CA ILE A 106 13.81 8.75 2.73
C ILE A 106 13.21 10.09 2.32
N MET A 107 12.96 11.02 3.25
CA MET A 107 12.20 12.25 2.96
C MET A 107 12.78 13.10 1.81
N ASP A 108 14.11 13.11 1.59
CA ASP A 108 14.71 13.82 0.45
C ASP A 108 14.43 13.10 -0.88
N LYS A 109 14.43 11.76 -0.85
CA LYS A 109 14.07 10.93 -2.01
C LYS A 109 12.59 11.07 -2.34
N THR A 110 11.73 11.11 -1.33
CA THR A 110 10.30 11.39 -1.47
C THR A 110 10.03 12.74 -2.14
N GLN A 111 10.71 13.79 -1.71
CA GLN A 111 10.58 15.09 -2.37
C GLN A 111 11.08 15.06 -3.81
N ARG A 112 12.17 14.33 -4.10
CA ARG A 112 12.65 14.13 -5.48
C ARG A 112 11.61 13.40 -6.34
N MET A 113 10.97 12.34 -5.84
CA MET A 113 9.88 11.65 -6.53
C MET A 113 8.72 12.59 -6.85
N LEU A 114 8.28 13.39 -5.87
CA LEU A 114 7.19 14.35 -6.06
C LEU A 114 7.54 15.44 -7.09
N ARG A 115 8.78 15.94 -7.08
CA ARG A 115 9.26 16.90 -8.09
C ARG A 115 9.32 16.26 -9.47
N GLY A 116 9.82 15.04 -9.60
CA GLY A 116 9.84 14.32 -10.88
C GLY A 116 8.43 14.10 -11.45
N LEU A 117 7.46 13.79 -10.58
CA LEU A 117 6.05 13.68 -10.96
C LEU A 117 5.44 15.02 -11.36
N GLU A 118 5.88 16.12 -10.74
CA GLU A 118 5.43 17.46 -11.09
C GLU A 118 6.00 17.91 -12.43
N GLU A 119 7.29 17.74 -12.69
CA GLU A 119 7.89 18.03 -14.00
C GLU A 119 7.19 17.27 -15.11
N THR A 120 6.93 15.99 -14.88
CA THR A 120 6.15 15.12 -15.76
C THR A 120 4.75 15.69 -15.99
N ASN A 121 4.07 16.12 -14.93
CA ASN A 121 2.73 16.68 -15.00
C ASN A 121 2.70 17.99 -15.81
N GLN A 122 3.66 18.89 -15.61
CA GLN A 122 3.76 20.13 -16.38
C GLN A 122 3.92 19.87 -17.88
N LEU A 123 4.77 18.90 -18.24
CA LEU A 123 4.99 18.49 -19.63
C LEU A 123 3.74 17.86 -20.25
N ILE A 124 3.00 17.05 -19.49
CA ILE A 124 1.73 16.46 -19.96
C ILE A 124 0.69 17.55 -20.22
N VAL A 125 0.56 18.52 -19.31
CA VAL A 125 -0.45 19.59 -19.43
C VAL A 125 -0.12 20.53 -20.59
N SER A 126 1.17 20.80 -20.86
CA SER A 126 1.57 21.59 -22.02
C SER A 126 1.26 20.91 -23.36
N SER A 127 1.20 19.57 -23.38
CA SER A 127 1.11 18.78 -24.62
C SER A 127 -0.23 18.08 -24.85
N GLY A 128 -1.15 18.03 -23.87
CA GLY A 128 -2.31 17.14 -23.92
C GLY A 128 -3.68 17.71 -23.50
N GLY A 129 -3.80 19.03 -23.27
CA GLY A 129 -5.08 19.70 -23.07
C GLY A 129 -5.91 19.31 -21.82
N ARG A 130 -7.02 20.03 -21.61
CA ARG A 130 -7.86 20.06 -20.38
C ARG A 130 -8.39 18.68 -19.89
N SER A 131 -8.60 17.73 -20.80
CA SER A 131 -9.17 16.40 -20.48
C SER A 131 -8.23 15.55 -19.62
N ILE A 132 -6.92 15.68 -19.81
CA ILE A 132 -5.93 14.91 -19.06
C ILE A 132 -5.82 15.42 -17.61
N ALA A 133 -5.97 16.73 -17.39
CA ALA A 133 -5.96 17.34 -16.07
C ALA A 133 -7.07 16.79 -15.14
N PHE A 134 -8.26 16.51 -15.68
CA PHE A 134 -9.40 15.98 -14.92
C PHE A 134 -9.13 14.58 -14.34
N SER A 135 -8.29 13.78 -15.01
CA SER A 135 -7.91 12.44 -14.53
C SER A 135 -7.11 12.50 -13.23
N PHE A 136 -6.28 13.53 -13.04
CA PHE A 136 -5.44 13.67 -11.85
C PHE A 136 -6.23 14.08 -10.60
N VAL A 137 -7.32 14.84 -10.77
CA VAL A 137 -8.23 15.24 -9.68
C VAL A 137 -8.99 14.04 -9.11
N GLY A 138 -9.31 13.04 -9.94
CA GLY A 138 -9.93 11.77 -9.51
C GLY A 138 -9.06 10.99 -8.51
N THR A 139 -7.75 11.01 -8.69
CA THR A 139 -6.83 10.27 -7.82
C THR A 139 -6.60 10.93 -6.47
N GLY A 140 -6.61 12.26 -6.42
CA GLY A 140 -6.68 12.98 -5.14
C GLY A 140 -7.94 12.63 -4.33
N ARG A 141 -9.06 12.29 -4.98
CA ARG A 141 -10.26 11.77 -4.30
C ARG A 141 -10.03 10.36 -3.76
N ILE A 142 -9.50 9.44 -4.57
CA ILE A 142 -9.22 8.05 -4.13
C ILE A 142 -8.24 8.05 -2.95
N GLY A 143 -7.17 8.86 -3.02
CA GLY A 143 -6.21 9.00 -1.91
C GLY A 143 -6.88 9.51 -0.62
N ARG A 144 -7.81 10.47 -0.73
CA ARG A 144 -8.60 10.95 0.42
C ARG A 144 -9.50 9.87 1.01
N PHE A 145 -10.20 9.12 0.16
CA PHE A 145 -11.03 8.01 0.63
C PHE A 145 -10.20 6.93 1.33
N LEU A 146 -9.04 6.58 0.77
CA LEU A 146 -8.11 5.63 1.38
C LEU A 146 -7.62 6.12 2.74
N GLN A 147 -7.25 7.41 2.85
CA GLN A 147 -6.81 8.01 4.11
C GLN A 147 -7.94 8.09 5.15
N LEU A 148 -9.16 8.44 4.72
CA LEU A 148 -10.32 8.47 5.59
C LEU A 148 -10.64 7.05 6.10
N ALA A 149 -10.63 6.05 5.22
CA ALA A 149 -10.82 4.65 5.59
C ALA A 149 -9.73 4.18 6.57
N ALA A 150 -8.48 4.60 6.36
CA ALA A 150 -7.35 4.28 7.25
C ALA A 150 -7.53 4.80 8.69
N LEU A 151 -8.27 5.89 8.90
CA LEU A 151 -8.50 6.48 10.23
C LEU A 151 -9.86 6.13 10.83
N VAL A 152 -10.91 6.18 10.01
CA VAL A 152 -12.30 5.96 10.45
C VAL A 152 -12.55 4.51 10.75
N VAL A 153 -12.05 3.57 9.95
CA VAL A 153 -12.31 2.14 10.19
C VAL A 153 -11.78 1.70 11.57
N PRO A 154 -10.51 1.96 11.95
CA PRO A 154 -10.02 1.68 13.29
C PRO A 154 -10.84 2.36 14.40
N ALA A 155 -11.23 3.63 14.20
CA ALA A 155 -12.00 4.39 15.19
C ALA A 155 -13.39 3.80 15.41
N VAL A 156 -14.11 3.47 14.34
CA VAL A 156 -15.44 2.85 14.40
C VAL A 156 -15.37 1.47 15.02
N SER A 157 -14.38 0.66 14.66
CA SER A 157 -14.18 -0.66 15.26
C SER A 157 -13.81 -0.58 16.75
N MET A 158 -13.04 0.43 17.15
CA MET A 158 -12.75 0.68 18.57
C MET A 158 -14.01 1.08 19.33
N ALA A 159 -14.84 1.96 18.76
CA ALA A 159 -16.12 2.36 19.34
C ALA A 159 -17.10 1.19 19.48
N ALA A 160 -17.22 0.36 18.44
CA ALA A 160 -18.04 -0.85 18.46
C ALA A 160 -17.58 -1.82 19.57
N PHE A 161 -16.26 -2.01 19.72
CA PHE A 161 -15.69 -2.84 20.77
C PHE A 161 -16.01 -2.30 22.17
N ILE A 162 -15.95 -0.98 22.37
CA ILE A 162 -16.33 -0.33 23.64
C ILE A 162 -17.81 -0.58 23.96
N VAL A 163 -18.71 -0.46 22.98
CA VAL A 163 -20.15 -0.67 23.17
C VAL A 163 -20.45 -2.12 23.54
N VAL A 164 -19.92 -3.09 22.78
CA VAL A 164 -20.09 -4.53 23.06
C VAL A 164 -19.57 -4.87 24.46
N TRP A 165 -18.44 -4.31 24.86
CA TRP A 165 -17.86 -4.53 26.19
C TRP A 165 -18.70 -3.91 27.31
N LYS A 166 -19.24 -2.70 27.10
CA LYS A 166 -20.10 -2.01 28.09
C LYS A 166 -21.41 -2.74 28.33
N ILE A 167 -22.00 -3.33 27.27
CA ILE A 167 -23.20 -4.17 27.36
C ILE A 167 -22.96 -5.41 28.24
N ARG A 168 -21.72 -5.94 28.27
CA ARG A 168 -21.36 -7.19 28.95
C ARG A 168 -20.90 -7.02 30.41
N ARG A 169 -20.98 -5.82 31.01
CA ARG A 169 -20.67 -5.51 32.44
C ARG A 169 -19.34 -6.09 32.99
N LEU A 170 -18.28 -6.13 32.19
CA LEU A 170 -16.93 -6.49 32.66
C LEU A 170 -16.19 -5.26 33.23
N ASN A 171 -16.06 -5.16 34.56
CA ASN A 171 -15.23 -4.20 35.33
C ASN A 171 -13.72 -4.53 35.17
N PHE A 172 -12.69 -3.67 35.27
CA PHE A 172 -12.47 -2.21 35.39
C PHE A 172 -11.03 -1.89 34.86
N ALA A 173 -10.77 -0.67 34.37
CA ALA A 173 -9.46 -0.04 34.04
C ALA A 173 -8.45 -0.69 33.05
N VAL A 174 -8.12 -1.97 33.17
CA VAL A 174 -7.02 -2.66 32.43
C VAL A 174 -7.29 -2.78 30.90
N GLY A 175 -8.52 -2.52 30.45
CA GLY A 175 -8.86 -2.56 29.04
C GLY A 175 -8.58 -1.29 28.24
N PHE A 176 -8.45 -0.10 28.86
CA PHE A 176 -8.32 1.15 28.10
C PHE A 176 -6.95 1.26 27.42
N ALA A 177 -5.87 0.98 28.15
CA ALA A 177 -4.52 0.98 27.60
C ALA A 177 -4.40 0.01 26.42
N ILE A 178 -4.79 -1.27 26.60
CA ILE A 178 -4.79 -2.28 25.51
C ILE A 178 -5.59 -1.81 24.29
N ARG A 179 -6.79 -1.26 24.49
CA ARG A 179 -7.63 -0.78 23.37
C ARG A 179 -6.97 0.37 22.62
N PHE A 180 -6.40 1.31 23.37
CA PHE A 180 -5.71 2.46 22.81
C PHE A 180 -4.43 2.05 22.07
N THR A 181 -3.65 1.13 22.63
CA THR A 181 -2.48 0.51 21.97
C THR A 181 -2.88 -0.14 20.67
N LYS A 182 -3.95 -0.97 20.66
CA LYS A 182 -4.44 -1.61 19.44
C LYS A 182 -4.86 -0.58 18.39
N PHE A 183 -5.63 0.44 18.78
CA PHE A 183 -6.04 1.53 17.87
C PHE A 183 -4.83 2.21 17.22
N ILE A 184 -3.80 2.55 18.02
CA ILE A 184 -2.59 3.18 17.51
C ILE A 184 -1.87 2.24 16.53
N CYS A 185 -1.73 0.94 16.86
CA CYS A 185 -1.11 -0.05 15.97
C CYS A 185 -1.84 -0.19 14.62
N PHE A 186 -3.18 -0.19 14.63
CA PHE A 186 -3.97 -0.23 13.40
C PHE A 186 -3.75 1.01 12.55
N CYS A 187 -3.80 2.19 13.17
CA CYS A 187 -3.52 3.44 12.48
C CYS A 187 -2.09 3.44 11.93
N SER A 188 -1.08 3.00 12.69
CA SER A 188 0.30 2.98 12.21
C SER A 188 0.50 2.05 11.02
N TYR A 189 -0.10 0.87 11.04
CA TYR A 189 -0.07 -0.04 9.89
C TYR A 189 -0.73 0.58 8.66
N ALA A 190 -1.93 1.15 8.80
CA ALA A 190 -2.61 1.76 7.67
C ALA A 190 -1.82 2.94 7.08
N GLN A 191 -1.23 3.77 7.94
CA GLN A 191 -0.38 4.87 7.51
C GLN A 191 0.84 4.40 6.71
N LEU A 192 1.44 3.25 7.05
CA LEU A 192 2.55 2.67 6.30
C LEU A 192 2.25 2.38 4.84
N TRP A 193 1.02 1.96 4.56
CA TRP A 193 0.58 1.66 3.20
C TRP A 193 0.16 2.91 2.43
N THR A 194 -0.42 3.91 3.11
CA THR A 194 -1.00 5.09 2.44
C THR A 194 0.03 5.89 1.63
N GLN A 195 1.24 6.10 2.14
CA GLN A 195 2.28 6.87 1.46
C GLN A 195 2.78 6.24 0.15
N PRO A 196 3.28 4.99 0.13
CA PRO A 196 3.72 4.36 -1.12
C PRO A 196 2.55 4.13 -2.08
N THR A 197 1.36 3.81 -1.57
CA THR A 197 0.16 3.62 -2.41
C THR A 197 -0.25 4.91 -3.11
N LEU A 198 -0.22 6.06 -2.43
CA LEU A 198 -0.52 7.35 -3.07
C LEU A 198 0.49 7.65 -4.18
N LEU A 199 1.79 7.47 -3.92
CA LEU A 199 2.83 7.69 -4.94
C LEU A 199 2.61 6.79 -6.17
N MET A 200 2.25 5.53 -5.94
CA MET A 200 1.91 4.59 -7.02
C MET A 200 0.67 5.00 -7.80
N LEU A 201 -0.41 5.41 -7.13
CA LEU A 201 -1.59 5.94 -7.79
C LEU A 201 -1.25 7.17 -8.66
N LEU A 202 -0.40 8.06 -8.14
CA LEU A 202 0.06 9.22 -8.89
C LEU A 202 0.81 8.77 -10.16
N ILE A 203 1.81 7.89 -10.04
CA ILE A 203 2.56 7.34 -11.19
C ILE A 203 1.62 6.71 -12.22
N ARG A 204 0.68 5.88 -11.76
CA ARG A 204 -0.29 5.16 -12.60
C ARG A 204 -1.08 6.10 -13.51
N ASP A 205 -1.51 7.25 -13.00
CA ASP A 205 -2.28 8.18 -13.82
C ASP A 205 -1.43 8.83 -14.90
N ARG A 206 -0.13 9.06 -14.65
CA ARG A 206 0.74 9.64 -15.67
C ARG A 206 1.05 8.63 -16.77
N PHE A 207 1.22 7.35 -16.45
CA PHE A 207 1.27 6.31 -17.48
C PHE A 207 -0.05 6.23 -18.28
N THR A 208 -1.19 6.37 -17.61
CA THR A 208 -2.50 6.41 -18.29
C THR A 208 -2.62 7.64 -19.20
N ALA A 209 -2.17 8.81 -18.74
CA ALA A 209 -2.14 10.04 -19.51
C ALA A 209 -1.20 9.92 -20.73
N LEU A 210 -0.04 9.30 -20.54
CA LEU A 210 0.93 9.03 -21.60
C LEU A 210 0.34 8.15 -22.71
N ASN A 211 -0.36 7.08 -22.31
CA ASN A 211 -1.09 6.21 -23.24
C ASN A 211 -2.17 6.98 -24.04
N ARG A 212 -2.86 7.93 -23.39
CA ARG A 212 -3.84 8.79 -24.07
C ARG A 212 -3.19 9.74 -25.05
N MET A 213 -2.08 10.39 -24.67
CA MET A 213 -1.34 11.26 -25.59
C MET A 213 -0.87 10.47 -26.82
N MET A 214 -0.34 9.26 -26.63
CA MET A 214 0.03 8.39 -27.74
C MET A 214 -1.16 8.13 -28.68
N GLY A 215 -2.33 7.80 -28.14
CA GLY A 215 -3.54 7.54 -28.95
C GLY A 215 -4.17 8.78 -29.61
N MET A 216 -3.91 9.98 -29.10
CA MET A 216 -4.41 11.23 -29.69
C MET A 216 -3.59 11.69 -30.91
N TYR A 217 -2.27 11.53 -30.85
CA TYR A 217 -1.34 12.03 -31.88
C TYR A 217 -0.98 10.97 -32.94
N PHE A 218 -1.17 9.69 -32.61
CA PHE A 218 -0.86 8.59 -33.52
C PHE A 218 -2.10 7.71 -33.75
N PRO A 219 -2.49 7.49 -35.01
CA PRO A 219 -3.57 6.57 -35.33
C PRO A 219 -3.17 5.15 -34.88
N THR A 220 -4.04 4.49 -34.12
CA THR A 220 -3.81 3.13 -33.61
C THR A 220 -4.83 2.12 -34.15
N THR A 221 -5.71 2.56 -35.03
CA THR A 221 -6.63 1.73 -35.80
C THR A 221 -6.36 1.99 -37.28
N PRO A 222 -6.15 0.94 -38.10
CA PRO A 222 -6.12 1.13 -39.53
C PRO A 222 -7.47 1.70 -39.94
N SER A 223 -7.48 2.83 -40.63
CA SER A 223 -8.68 3.33 -41.30
C SER A 223 -9.05 2.30 -42.36
N CYS A 224 -9.93 1.36 -42.03
CA CYS A 224 -10.64 0.61 -43.06
C CYS A 224 -11.42 1.65 -43.86
N GLY A 225 -11.06 1.82 -45.13
CA GLY A 225 -11.82 2.65 -46.04
C GLY A 225 -13.27 2.20 -46.04
N GLY A 226 -14.17 3.14 -45.73
CA GLY A 226 -15.61 2.95 -45.84
C GLY A 226 -16.26 2.20 -44.68
N PHE A 227 -17.26 2.86 -44.08
CA PHE A 227 -18.37 2.23 -43.37
C PHE A 227 -18.07 1.64 -41.98
N LEU A 228 -18.06 2.50 -40.95
CA LEU A 228 -18.69 2.21 -39.66
C LEU A 228 -18.89 3.52 -38.90
N SER A 229 -20.11 4.03 -38.99
CA SER A 229 -20.68 4.96 -38.03
C SER A 229 -20.72 4.32 -36.63
N THR A 230 -20.71 5.18 -35.61
CA THR A 230 -21.04 4.94 -34.19
C THR A 230 -19.94 4.43 -33.23
N THR A 231 -19.32 5.44 -32.58
CA THR A 231 -19.04 5.49 -31.12
C THR A 231 -17.76 4.83 -30.59
N SER A 232 -16.60 5.42 -30.89
CA SER A 232 -15.57 5.70 -29.87
C SER A 232 -14.64 6.82 -30.33
N HIS A 233 -14.98 8.06 -29.95
CA HIS A 233 -14.18 9.26 -30.23
C HIS A 233 -12.81 9.14 -29.56
N THR A 234 -11.81 8.68 -30.31
CA THR A 234 -10.46 9.23 -30.18
C THR A 234 -10.21 9.93 -31.51
N GLU A 235 -10.70 11.17 -31.62
CA GLU A 235 -10.35 12.05 -32.74
C GLU A 235 -8.84 12.18 -32.75
N THR A 236 -8.20 11.50 -33.69
CA THR A 236 -6.77 11.67 -33.92
C THR A 236 -6.59 13.07 -34.46
N VAL A 237 -5.77 13.87 -33.79
CA VAL A 237 -5.49 15.23 -34.25
C VAL A 237 -4.72 15.07 -35.57
N ILE A 238 -5.20 15.69 -36.65
CA ILE A 238 -4.47 15.74 -37.92
C ILE A 238 -3.22 16.59 -37.67
N CYS A 239 -2.11 15.93 -37.35
CA CYS A 239 -0.85 16.58 -37.01
C CYS A 239 0.09 16.56 -38.19
N ASN A 240 0.86 17.63 -38.35
CA ASN A 240 1.97 17.64 -39.29
C ASN A 240 3.06 16.66 -38.81
N GLU A 241 3.84 16.09 -39.73
CA GLU A 241 4.92 15.15 -39.42
C GLU A 241 5.90 15.69 -38.36
N LYS A 242 6.26 16.98 -38.47
CA LYS A 242 7.15 17.67 -37.50
C LYS A 242 6.55 17.70 -36.10
N GLU A 243 5.24 17.87 -35.98
CA GLU A 243 4.54 17.91 -34.71
C GLU A 243 4.45 16.52 -34.10
N GLN A 244 4.14 15.50 -34.90
CA GLN A 244 4.16 14.10 -34.45
C GLN A 244 5.54 13.72 -33.90
N LEU A 245 6.61 14.08 -34.61
CA LEU A 245 7.97 13.79 -34.15
C LEU A 245 8.33 14.53 -32.85
N ALA A 246 7.92 15.80 -32.72
CA ALA A 246 8.13 16.57 -31.50
C ALA A 246 7.39 15.97 -30.30
N VAL A 247 6.13 15.57 -30.48
CA VAL A 247 5.32 14.92 -29.44
C VAL A 247 5.88 13.55 -29.08
N LEU A 248 6.31 12.75 -30.06
CA LEU A 248 6.94 11.45 -29.81
C LEU A 248 8.19 11.59 -28.95
N LYS A 249 9.03 12.60 -29.23
CA LYS A 249 10.21 12.90 -28.41
C LYS A 249 9.83 13.26 -26.98
N GLN A 250 8.76 14.04 -26.78
CA GLN A 250 8.24 14.34 -25.45
C GLN A 250 7.72 13.10 -24.73
N ILE A 251 6.96 12.24 -25.42
CA ILE A 251 6.47 10.96 -24.89
C ILE A 251 7.63 10.06 -24.42
N LYS A 252 8.70 9.96 -25.22
CA LYS A 252 9.93 9.21 -24.89
C LYS A 252 10.56 9.72 -23.59
N ILE A 253 10.81 11.03 -23.50
CA ILE A 253 11.40 11.67 -22.30
C ILE A 253 10.51 11.45 -21.07
N LEU A 254 9.19 11.56 -21.25
CA LEU A 254 8.23 11.43 -20.17
C LEU A 254 8.14 10.00 -19.64
N HIS A 255 8.15 9.02 -20.54
CA HIS A 255 8.21 7.60 -20.19
C HIS A 255 9.49 7.29 -19.38
N ASP A 256 10.63 7.84 -19.82
CA ASP A 256 11.93 7.63 -19.20
C ASP A 256 11.96 8.17 -17.76
N LYS A 257 11.54 9.43 -17.58
CA LYS A 257 11.40 10.09 -16.27
C LYS A 257 10.44 9.35 -15.35
N LEU A 258 9.31 8.85 -15.87
CA LEU A 258 8.36 8.07 -15.07
C LEU A 258 8.97 6.75 -14.58
N ASN A 259 9.79 6.10 -15.41
CA ASN A 259 10.52 4.91 -14.99
C ASN A 259 11.57 5.22 -13.92
N ASP A 260 12.27 6.37 -13.98
CA ASP A 260 13.19 6.79 -12.90
C ASP A 260 12.44 6.94 -11.57
N VAL A 261 11.23 7.51 -11.61
CA VAL A 261 10.40 7.65 -10.41
C VAL A 261 9.95 6.29 -9.88
N VAL A 262 9.59 5.34 -10.77
CA VAL A 262 9.25 3.97 -10.38
C VAL A 262 10.43 3.27 -9.71
N GLU A 263 11.63 3.40 -10.27
CA GLU A 263 12.86 2.84 -9.70
C GLU A 263 13.14 3.45 -8.32
N LEU A 264 12.98 4.77 -8.17
CA LEU A 264 13.16 5.44 -6.89
C LEU A 264 12.11 5.00 -5.86
N VAL A 265 10.88 4.73 -6.26
CA VAL A 265 9.85 4.13 -5.39
C VAL A 265 10.27 2.73 -4.94
N ASN A 266 10.71 1.88 -5.86
CA ASN A 266 11.19 0.53 -5.53
C ASN A 266 12.37 0.60 -4.56
N TYR A 267 13.35 1.46 -4.82
CA TYR A 267 14.50 1.66 -3.93
C TYR A 267 14.05 2.14 -2.53
N CYS A 268 13.08 3.05 -2.46
CA CYS A 268 12.70 3.68 -1.19
C CYS A 268 11.68 2.90 -0.37
N PHE A 269 10.87 2.03 -0.95
CA PHE A 269 9.75 1.41 -0.22
C PHE A 269 9.71 -0.10 -0.29
N SER A 270 10.47 -0.75 -1.19
CA SER A 270 10.40 -2.21 -1.38
C SER A 270 10.64 -3.00 -0.09
N VAL A 271 11.66 -2.65 0.70
CA VAL A 271 11.97 -3.36 1.96
C VAL A 271 10.81 -3.22 2.96
N GLN A 272 10.31 -2.00 3.14
CA GLN A 272 9.16 -1.71 4.01
C GLN A 272 7.92 -2.50 3.57
N ILE A 273 7.59 -2.46 2.27
CA ILE A 273 6.42 -3.16 1.72
C ILE A 273 6.58 -4.67 1.87
N THR A 274 7.73 -5.24 1.54
CA THR A 274 8.02 -6.67 1.70
C THR A 274 7.82 -7.12 3.14
N PHE A 275 8.31 -6.34 4.10
CA PHE A 275 8.10 -6.62 5.52
C PHE A 275 6.61 -6.58 5.89
N CYS A 276 5.86 -5.57 5.44
CA CYS A 276 4.43 -5.48 5.69
C CYS A 276 3.62 -6.64 5.05
N VAL A 277 3.97 -7.06 3.83
CA VAL A 277 3.36 -8.22 3.15
C VAL A 277 3.64 -9.50 3.95
N GLY A 278 4.90 -9.72 4.35
CA GLY A 278 5.29 -10.89 5.13
C GLY A 278 4.57 -10.96 6.48
N LEU A 279 4.42 -9.81 7.16
CA LEU A 279 3.63 -9.75 8.39
C LEU A 279 2.16 -10.07 8.16
N CYS A 280 1.55 -9.48 7.12
CA CYS A 280 0.17 -9.75 6.78
C CYS A 280 -0.05 -11.24 6.49
N PHE A 281 0.92 -11.91 5.84
CA PHE A 281 0.89 -13.36 5.62
C PHE A 281 0.87 -14.17 6.92
N VAL A 282 1.83 -13.91 7.83
CA VAL A 282 1.91 -14.62 9.11
C VAL A 282 0.65 -14.39 9.95
N ILE A 283 0.18 -13.15 10.03
CA ILE A 283 -1.08 -12.80 10.71
C ILE A 283 -2.25 -13.53 10.07
N GLY A 284 -2.29 -13.62 8.74
CA GLY A 284 -3.35 -14.31 8.02
C GLY A 284 -3.46 -15.78 8.38
N VAL A 285 -2.32 -16.48 8.49
CA VAL A 285 -2.27 -17.89 8.94
C VAL A 285 -2.80 -18.01 10.37
N VAL A 286 -2.30 -17.19 11.29
CA VAL A 286 -2.65 -17.24 12.71
C VAL A 286 -4.14 -16.91 12.93
N CYS A 287 -4.64 -15.83 12.33
CA CYS A 287 -6.04 -15.42 12.47
C CYS A 287 -7.00 -16.43 11.84
N SER A 288 -6.64 -17.04 10.70
CA SER A 288 -7.47 -18.06 10.06
C SER A 288 -7.51 -19.36 10.88
N PHE A 289 -6.39 -19.78 11.47
CA PHE A 289 -6.35 -20.91 12.39
C PHE A 289 -7.15 -20.63 13.67
N GLY A 290 -7.00 -19.42 14.24
CA GLY A 290 -7.78 -18.97 15.39
C GLY A 290 -9.28 -18.96 15.11
N LEU A 291 -9.70 -18.54 13.91
CA LEU A 291 -11.08 -18.59 13.47
C LEU A 291 -11.58 -20.04 13.35
N PHE A 292 -10.79 -20.95 12.79
CA PHE A 292 -11.12 -22.37 12.71
C PHE A 292 -11.37 -22.97 14.11
N ARG A 293 -10.43 -22.78 15.05
CA ARG A 293 -10.61 -23.26 16.42
C ARG A 293 -11.85 -22.65 17.08
N ALA A 294 -12.08 -21.35 16.89
CA ALA A 294 -13.28 -20.68 17.39
C ALA A 294 -14.58 -21.37 16.92
N PHE A 295 -14.65 -21.75 15.64
CA PHE A 295 -15.82 -22.45 15.08
C PHE A 295 -16.03 -23.85 15.66
N ILE A 296 -14.95 -24.62 15.87
CA ILE A 296 -15.03 -26.01 16.35
C ILE A 296 -15.35 -26.08 17.84
N TYR A 297 -14.64 -25.31 18.67
CA TYR A 297 -14.75 -25.44 20.13
C TYR A 297 -15.92 -24.66 20.74
N ARG A 298 -16.57 -23.75 19.99
CA ARG A 298 -17.78 -22.98 20.39
C ARG A 298 -17.77 -22.42 21.84
N ASN A 299 -16.62 -21.98 22.32
CA ASN A 299 -16.44 -21.39 23.66
C ASN A 299 -16.45 -19.85 23.61
N GLU A 300 -16.26 -19.19 24.76
CA GLU A 300 -16.16 -17.72 24.86
C GLU A 300 -15.07 -17.10 23.93
N LEU A 301 -14.12 -17.92 23.47
CA LEU A 301 -13.09 -17.54 22.48
C LEU A 301 -13.64 -17.28 21.07
N PHE A 302 -14.88 -17.67 20.74
CA PHE A 302 -15.46 -17.48 19.41
C PHE A 302 -15.44 -16.02 18.96
N TYR A 303 -15.88 -15.12 19.84
CA TYR A 303 -15.93 -13.68 19.57
C TYR A 303 -14.54 -13.08 19.33
N MET A 304 -13.54 -13.53 20.08
CA MET A 304 -12.15 -13.07 19.93
C MET A 304 -11.55 -13.56 18.60
N GLY A 305 -11.84 -14.80 18.19
CA GLY A 305 -11.41 -15.35 16.90
C GLY A 305 -12.02 -14.60 15.72
N VAL A 306 -13.34 -14.37 15.72
CA VAL A 306 -14.04 -13.60 14.67
C VAL A 306 -13.50 -12.18 14.59
N LEU A 307 -13.32 -11.52 15.73
CA LEU A 307 -12.80 -10.16 15.78
C LEU A 307 -11.38 -10.06 15.20
N ASN A 308 -10.47 -10.96 15.60
CA ASN A 308 -9.12 -11.03 15.03
C ASN A 308 -9.12 -11.26 13.51
N PHE A 309 -10.06 -12.07 13.01
CA PHE A 309 -10.22 -12.28 11.57
C PHE A 309 -10.72 -11.04 10.83
N VAL A 310 -11.69 -10.31 11.40
CA VAL A 310 -12.16 -9.02 10.84
C VAL A 310 -11.01 -8.01 10.77
N TRP A 311 -10.17 -7.94 11.81
CA TRP A 311 -8.97 -7.09 11.80
C TRP A 311 -7.94 -7.53 10.75
N TYR A 312 -7.77 -8.83 10.56
CA TYR A 312 -6.91 -9.34 9.50
C TYR A 312 -7.44 -8.93 8.12
N MET A 313 -8.76 -8.95 7.87
CA MET A 313 -9.35 -8.47 6.61
C MET A 313 -9.01 -7.00 6.34
N TYR A 314 -8.96 -6.16 7.39
CA TYR A 314 -8.52 -4.77 7.26
C TYR A 314 -7.05 -4.65 6.81
N TYR A 315 -6.15 -5.44 7.39
CA TYR A 315 -4.75 -5.46 6.96
C TYR A 315 -4.56 -5.99 5.55
N LEU A 316 -5.30 -7.04 5.20
CA LEU A 316 -5.31 -7.65 3.87
C LEU A 316 -5.81 -6.67 2.81
N PHE A 317 -6.81 -5.84 3.13
CA PHE A 317 -7.32 -4.83 2.21
C PHE A 317 -6.23 -3.88 1.69
N PHE A 318 -5.33 -3.40 2.55
CA PHE A 318 -4.22 -2.52 2.11
C PHE A 318 -3.22 -3.25 1.21
N VAL A 319 -2.89 -4.51 1.53
CA VAL A 319 -2.01 -5.35 0.70
C VAL A 319 -2.64 -5.56 -0.69
N LEU A 320 -3.91 -5.96 -0.74
CA LEU A 320 -4.64 -6.19 -1.98
C LEU A 320 -4.77 -4.92 -2.82
N PHE A 321 -5.08 -3.79 -2.17
CA PHE A 321 -5.21 -2.51 -2.86
C PHE A 321 -3.86 -2.07 -3.44
N PHE A 322 -2.77 -2.23 -2.69
CA PHE A 322 -1.42 -1.95 -3.17
C PHE A 322 -1.04 -2.83 -4.36
N ILE A 323 -1.25 -4.16 -4.28
CA ILE A 323 -1.02 -5.10 -5.39
C ILE A 323 -1.84 -4.71 -6.62
N ALA A 324 -3.11 -4.34 -6.44
CA ALA A 324 -3.98 -3.92 -7.53
C ALA A 324 -3.46 -2.65 -8.23
N VAL A 325 -2.95 -1.69 -7.48
CA VAL A 325 -2.35 -0.47 -8.04
C VAL A 325 -1.03 -0.80 -8.76
N GLY A 326 -0.14 -1.60 -8.15
CA GLY A 326 1.13 -2.01 -8.75
C GLY A 326 0.95 -2.80 -10.07
N SER A 327 0.00 -3.73 -10.09
CA SER A 327 -0.39 -4.47 -11.29
C SER A 327 -0.92 -3.54 -12.39
N LYS A 328 -1.74 -2.54 -12.02
CA LYS A 328 -2.23 -1.53 -12.97
C LYS A 328 -1.11 -0.66 -13.53
N ILE A 329 -0.13 -0.23 -12.72
CA ILE A 329 1.04 0.52 -13.21
C ILE A 329 1.78 -0.29 -14.27
N THR A 330 2.11 -1.54 -13.93
CA THR A 330 2.84 -2.43 -14.84
C THR A 330 2.08 -2.65 -16.14
N ARG A 331 0.76 -2.83 -16.06
CA ARG A 331 -0.12 -3.00 -17.22
C ARG A 331 -0.18 -1.73 -18.09
N GLU A 332 -0.43 -0.57 -17.50
CA GLU A 332 -0.50 0.68 -18.27
C GLU A 332 0.87 1.08 -18.83
N GLY A 333 1.95 0.83 -18.09
CA GLY A 333 3.31 1.07 -18.58
C GLY A 333 3.70 0.18 -19.74
N LYS A 334 3.29 -1.09 -19.76
CA LYS A 334 3.49 -1.98 -20.92
C LYS A 334 2.54 -1.70 -22.08
N ARG A 335 1.34 -1.18 -21.80
CA ARG A 335 0.33 -0.86 -22.82
C ARG A 335 0.84 0.13 -23.87
N ILE A 336 1.73 1.05 -23.50
CA ILE A 336 2.30 2.00 -24.45
C ILE A 336 3.03 1.30 -25.59
N GLY A 337 3.71 0.17 -25.34
CA GLY A 337 4.38 -0.62 -26.38
C GLY A 337 3.39 -1.16 -27.42
N VAL A 338 2.22 -1.63 -26.96
CA VAL A 338 1.14 -2.07 -27.86
C VAL A 338 0.64 -0.89 -28.71
N LEU A 339 0.48 0.30 -28.12
CA LEU A 339 0.06 1.49 -28.87
C LEU A 339 1.12 1.93 -29.89
N VAL A 340 2.40 1.84 -29.55
CA VAL A 340 3.51 2.13 -30.46
C VAL A 340 3.52 1.18 -31.64
N HIS A 341 3.35 -0.14 -31.42
CA HIS A 341 3.26 -1.09 -32.52
C HIS A 341 2.04 -0.86 -33.42
N LYS A 342 0.89 -0.52 -32.84
CA LYS A 342 -0.29 -0.13 -33.63
C LYS A 342 -0.04 1.13 -34.45
N ALA A 343 0.62 2.13 -33.86
CA ALA A 343 1.01 3.36 -34.54
C ALA A 343 1.97 3.11 -35.71
N ILE A 344 2.96 2.22 -35.53
CA ILE A 344 3.89 1.82 -36.60
C ILE A 344 3.13 1.28 -37.82
N ASN A 345 2.12 0.44 -37.58
CA ASN A 345 1.34 -0.17 -38.66
C ASN A 345 0.40 0.81 -39.38
N CYS A 346 0.08 1.96 -38.77
CA CYS A 346 -0.83 2.96 -39.32
C CYS A 346 -0.11 4.21 -39.84
N ALA A 347 1.16 4.40 -39.48
CA ALA A 347 1.93 5.56 -39.90
C ALA A 347 2.30 5.47 -41.39
N SER A 348 2.22 6.61 -42.09
CA SER A 348 2.61 6.72 -43.50
C SER A 348 4.01 7.29 -43.69
N SER A 349 4.50 8.13 -42.77
CA SER A 349 5.85 8.71 -42.83
C SER A 349 6.91 7.70 -42.37
N SER A 350 7.93 7.50 -43.21
CA SER A 350 9.11 6.69 -42.89
C SER A 350 9.91 7.24 -41.71
N ALA A 351 10.00 8.56 -41.54
CA ALA A 351 10.69 9.18 -40.43
C ALA A 351 9.99 8.91 -39.09
N VAL A 352 8.65 9.02 -39.08
CA VAL A 352 7.83 8.70 -37.90
C VAL A 352 7.92 7.21 -37.57
N ILE A 353 7.84 6.32 -38.57
CA ILE A 353 7.99 4.88 -38.38
C ILE A 353 9.36 4.54 -37.77
N ASN A 354 10.44 5.13 -38.29
CA ASN A 354 11.79 4.90 -37.77
C ASN A 354 11.90 5.27 -36.29
N GLU A 355 11.38 6.44 -35.89
CA GLU A 355 11.42 6.90 -34.51
C GLU A 355 10.53 6.11 -33.56
N LEU A 356 9.38 5.63 -34.05
CA LEU A 356 8.52 4.69 -33.32
C LEU A 356 9.19 3.33 -33.13
N ASN A 357 9.94 2.82 -34.11
CA ASN A 357 10.73 1.60 -33.98
C ASN A 357 11.82 1.75 -32.92
N ILE A 358 12.56 2.87 -32.92
CA ILE A 358 13.53 3.19 -31.87
C ILE A 358 12.84 3.24 -30.50
N PHE A 359 11.66 3.85 -30.42
CA PHE A 359 10.92 3.90 -29.17
C PHE A 359 10.46 2.53 -28.70
N SER A 360 9.95 1.67 -29.60
CA SER A 360 9.59 0.29 -29.30
C SER A 360 10.76 -0.48 -28.67
N GLN A 361 11.97 -0.33 -29.22
CA GLN A 361 13.18 -0.93 -28.64
C GLN A 361 13.47 -0.41 -27.23
N GLN A 362 13.34 0.90 -26.99
CA GLN A 362 13.52 1.47 -25.64
C GLN A 362 12.53 0.90 -24.63
N LEU A 363 11.27 0.68 -25.04
CA LEU A 363 10.22 0.13 -24.18
C LEU A 363 10.48 -1.32 -23.76
N LEU A 364 11.19 -2.10 -24.59
CA LEU A 364 11.58 -3.47 -24.26
C LEU A 364 12.59 -3.52 -23.11
N HIS A 365 13.51 -2.55 -23.06
CA HIS A 365 14.56 -2.52 -22.04
C HIS A 365 14.13 -1.83 -20.74
N ARG A 366 13.11 -0.95 -20.79
CA ARG A 366 12.74 -0.09 -19.67
C ARG A 366 11.26 -0.20 -19.32
N SER A 367 10.84 -1.34 -18.80
CA SER A 367 9.45 -1.56 -18.39
C SER A 367 9.23 -1.21 -16.90
N PRO A 368 8.20 -0.42 -16.56
CA PRO A 368 7.93 -0.05 -15.17
C PRO A 368 7.31 -1.24 -14.43
N VAL A 369 8.09 -1.85 -13.54
CA VAL A 369 7.65 -2.97 -12.71
C VAL A 369 7.82 -2.59 -11.25
N ILE A 370 6.76 -2.77 -10.46
CA ILE A 370 6.84 -2.58 -9.02
C ILE A 370 7.35 -3.88 -8.39
N THR A 371 8.52 -3.84 -7.76
CA THR A 371 9.21 -5.04 -7.28
C THR A 371 10.13 -4.70 -6.10
N CYS A 372 10.47 -5.73 -5.32
CA CYS A 372 11.55 -5.68 -4.33
C CYS A 372 12.83 -6.37 -4.78
N GLY A 373 12.91 -6.81 -6.04
CA GLY A 373 14.02 -7.59 -6.58
C GLY A 373 13.87 -9.10 -6.34
N LEU A 374 13.20 -9.52 -5.27
CA LEU A 374 12.91 -10.94 -4.99
C LEU A 374 11.66 -11.44 -5.73
N PHE A 375 10.62 -10.60 -5.76
CA PHE A 375 9.35 -10.91 -6.42
C PHE A 375 8.65 -9.61 -6.85
N VAL A 376 7.76 -9.74 -7.82
CA VAL A 376 6.94 -8.64 -8.33
C VAL A 376 5.67 -8.51 -7.47
N TYR A 377 5.25 -7.28 -7.19
CA TYR A 377 4.01 -7.02 -6.46
C TYR A 377 2.81 -7.03 -7.42
N ASP A 378 2.43 -8.22 -7.87
CA ASP A 378 1.27 -8.46 -8.72
C ASP A 378 0.35 -9.56 -8.15
N TRP A 379 -0.66 -9.96 -8.92
CA TRP A 379 -1.63 -10.98 -8.50
C TRP A 379 -0.99 -12.36 -8.27
N THR A 380 0.17 -12.64 -8.87
CA THR A 380 0.88 -13.91 -8.67
C THR A 380 1.33 -14.06 -7.21
N LEU A 381 1.83 -12.97 -6.61
CA LEU A 381 2.20 -12.93 -5.19
C LEU A 381 1.00 -13.29 -4.30
N LEU A 382 -0.18 -12.76 -4.62
CA LEU A 382 -1.40 -13.09 -3.87
C LEU A 382 -1.76 -14.57 -3.99
N TYR A 383 -1.72 -15.14 -5.18
CA TYR A 383 -2.00 -16.57 -5.39
C TYR A 383 -1.03 -17.45 -4.60
N THR A 384 0.27 -17.09 -4.58
CA THR A 384 1.27 -17.77 -3.78
C THR A 384 0.98 -17.68 -2.28
N MET A 385 0.61 -16.49 -1.77
CA MET A 385 0.25 -16.29 -0.37
C MET A 385 -0.99 -17.12 0.03
N ILE A 386 -2.01 -17.18 -0.82
CA ILE A 386 -3.22 -17.97 -0.56
C ILE A 386 -2.88 -19.46 -0.50
N GLY A 387 -2.10 -19.97 -1.47
CA GLY A 387 -1.66 -21.35 -1.50
C GLY A 387 -0.85 -21.74 -0.26
N ALA A 388 0.16 -20.93 0.08
CA ALA A 388 0.97 -21.15 1.28
C ALA A 388 0.14 -21.07 2.56
N THR A 389 -0.82 -20.12 2.65
CA THR A 389 -1.73 -20.02 3.80
C THR A 389 -2.54 -21.30 3.96
N ALA A 390 -3.12 -21.83 2.87
CA ALA A 390 -3.87 -23.08 2.92
C ALA A 390 -3.00 -24.26 3.38
N THR A 391 -1.77 -24.38 2.88
CA THR A 391 -0.82 -25.43 3.31
C THR A 391 -0.50 -25.33 4.80
N TYR A 392 -0.16 -24.14 5.30
CA TYR A 392 0.11 -23.96 6.73
C TYR A 392 -1.11 -24.20 7.59
N LEU A 393 -2.31 -23.83 7.13
CA LEU A 393 -3.55 -24.11 7.85
C LEU A 393 -3.81 -25.61 7.97
N ILE A 394 -3.64 -26.37 6.88
CA ILE A 394 -3.80 -27.84 6.91
C ILE A 394 -2.85 -28.45 7.94
N ILE A 395 -1.58 -28.04 7.92
CA ILE A 395 -0.56 -28.52 8.85
C ILE A 395 -0.96 -28.21 10.30
N LEU A 396 -1.33 -26.96 10.59
CA LEU A 396 -1.74 -26.55 11.94
C LEU A 396 -2.99 -27.29 12.43
N ILE A 397 -3.96 -27.52 11.55
CA ILE A 397 -5.18 -28.27 11.88
C ILE A 397 -4.84 -29.74 12.17
N GLN A 398 -3.99 -30.38 11.36
CA GLN A 398 -3.57 -31.76 11.59
C GLN A 398 -2.86 -31.89 12.93
N PHE A 399 -1.91 -31.01 13.25
CA PHE A 399 -1.26 -31.00 14.55
C PHE A 399 -2.24 -30.77 15.70
N ASP A 400 -3.26 -29.93 15.53
CA ASP A 400 -4.27 -29.70 16.57
C ASP A 400 -5.13 -30.95 16.83
N VAL A 401 -5.58 -31.62 15.77
CA VAL A 401 -6.46 -32.79 15.85
C VAL A 401 -5.72 -34.06 16.29
N SER A 402 -4.44 -34.20 15.95
CA SER A 402 -3.62 -35.37 16.31
C SER A 402 -3.17 -35.39 17.78
N PHE A 403 -3.21 -34.27 18.49
CA PHE A 403 -2.78 -34.18 19.89
C PHE A 403 -3.86 -33.53 20.81
N PRO A 404 -5.06 -34.09 20.91
CA PRO A 404 -6.07 -33.56 21.81
C PRO A 404 -5.66 -33.88 23.26
N ASN A 405 -5.12 -32.88 23.97
CA ASN A 405 -4.87 -32.86 25.42
C ASN A 405 -4.45 -34.21 26.04
N LEU A 406 -3.15 -34.49 26.08
CA LEU A 406 -2.53 -35.55 26.91
C LEU A 406 -2.88 -35.46 28.43
N VAL A 407 -3.60 -34.43 28.84
CA VAL A 407 -4.05 -34.20 30.23
C VAL A 407 -5.18 -35.14 30.66
N ASN A 408 -5.98 -35.68 29.73
CA ASN A 408 -7.08 -36.60 30.11
C ASN A 408 -6.70 -38.08 30.16
N VAL A 409 -5.45 -38.46 29.82
CA VAL A 409 -5.01 -39.87 29.81
C VAL A 409 -4.27 -40.26 31.10
N ASN A 410 -3.70 -39.30 31.85
CA ASN A 410 -2.97 -39.61 33.09
C ASN A 410 -3.87 -39.76 34.34
N GLY A 411 -5.18 -39.58 34.23
CA GLY A 411 -6.13 -39.59 35.36
C GLY A 411 -6.84 -40.91 35.63
N THR A 412 -6.66 -41.96 34.81
CA THR A 412 -7.49 -43.18 34.88
C THR A 412 -6.71 -44.50 34.87
N GLN A 413 -5.41 -44.51 35.18
CA GLN A 413 -4.62 -45.76 35.29
C GLN A 413 -3.95 -46.02 36.65
N THR A 414 -4.43 -45.42 37.75
CA THR A 414 -3.90 -45.73 39.10
C THR A 414 -4.94 -46.25 40.10
N ALA A 415 -6.11 -46.71 39.63
CA ALA A 415 -7.14 -47.30 40.51
C ALA A 415 -7.65 -48.65 40.00
N ALA A 416 -6.76 -49.63 39.82
CA ALA A 416 -7.12 -51.05 39.71
C ALA A 416 -5.90 -51.97 39.89
N SER A 417 -5.30 -51.95 41.08
CA SER A 417 -4.44 -53.03 41.57
C SER A 417 -4.42 -52.94 43.09
N GLY A 418 -5.38 -53.62 43.72
CA GLY A 418 -5.55 -53.64 45.16
C GLY A 418 -6.70 -54.56 45.53
N VAL A 419 -6.32 -55.77 45.94
CA VAL A 419 -7.11 -56.93 46.41
C VAL A 419 -7.58 -57.89 45.32
#